data_AF-F6DFL1-F1
#
_entry.id   AF-F6DFL1-F1
#
_cell.length_a   1.000
_cell.length_b   1.000
_cell.length_c   1.000
_cell.angle_alpha   90.00
_cell.angle_beta   90.00
_cell.angle_gamma   90.00
#
_symmetry.space_group_name_H-M   'P 1'
#
loop_
_entity.id
_entity.type
_entity.pdbx_description
1 polymer ?
#
loop_
_entity_poly.entity_id
_entity_poly.type
_entity_poly.pdbx_seq_one_letter_code
_entity_poly.pdbx_strand_id
1 'polypeptide(L)' 'MVYIALFALGAALVTLFFYLILNPRVLTTEGETFDLRFILFMLVLILLAAGTVALMLLIGKAYHLL' A
#
# COMPACT_ATOMS: atom_id res chain seq x y z
N MET A 1 -3.60 -20.31 -4.72
CA MET A 1 -2.83 -19.47 -5.69
C MET A 1 -3.37 -18.04 -5.82
N VAL A 2 -4.68 -17.83 -6.01
CA VAL A 2 -5.28 -16.49 -6.18
C VAL A 2 -4.94 -15.53 -5.03
N TYR A 3 -5.05 -15.97 -3.78
CA TYR A 3 -4.76 -15.12 -2.63
C TYR A 3 -3.28 -14.70 -2.51
N ILE A 4 -2.37 -15.53 -3.00
CA ILE A 4 -0.93 -15.22 -3.06
C ILE A 4 -0.69 -14.14 -4.13
N ALA A 5 -1.34 -14.26 -5.29
CA ALA A 5 -1.30 -13.22 -6.32
C ALA A 5 -1.91 -11.90 -5.82
N LEU A 6 -3.00 -11.97 -5.03
CA LEU A 6 -3.61 -10.79 -4.41
C LEU A 6 -2.69 -10.13 -3.37
N PHE A 7 -1.96 -10.92 -2.59
CA PHE A 7 -0.93 -10.41 -1.67
C PHE A 7 0.20 -9.71 -2.44
N ALA A 8 0.71 -10.32 -3.52
CA ALA A 8 1.73 -9.72 -4.36
C ALA A 8 1.24 -8.41 -5.01
N LEU A 9 -0.01 -8.36 -5.46
CA LEU A 9 -0.64 -7.14 -5.96
C LEU A 9 -0.75 -6.07 -4.87
N GLY A 10 -1.17 -6.43 -3.66
CA GLY A 10 -1.24 -5.52 -2.53
C GLY A 10 0.12 -4.89 -2.21
N ALA A 11 1.19 -5.70 -2.20
CA ALA A 11 2.56 -5.22 -2.03
C ALA A 11 2.99 -4.28 -3.17
N ALA A 12 2.71 -4.64 -4.43
CA ALA A 12 3.02 -3.80 -5.58
C ALA A 12 2.31 -2.44 -5.53
N LEU A 13 1.05 -2.41 -5.09
CA LEU A 13 0.30 -1.17 -4.89
C LEU A 13 0.92 -0.31 -3.77
N VAL A 14 1.30 -0.89 -2.63
CA VAL A 14 2.02 -0.17 -1.58
C VAL A 14 3.30 0.45 -2.13
N THR A 15 4.11 -0.32 -2.87
CA THR A 15 5.33 0.18 -3.51
C THR A 15 5.06 1.31 -4.49
N LEU A 16 4.03 1.17 -5.34
CA LEU A 16 3.64 2.20 -6.31
C LEU A 16 3.26 3.50 -5.61
N PHE A 17 2.42 3.44 -4.57
CA PHE A 17 1.98 4.65 -3.86
C PHE A 17 3.13 5.33 -3.12
N PHE A 18 4.05 4.57 -2.54
CA PHE A 18 5.29 5.13 -1.99
C PHE A 18 6.10 5.85 -3.06
N TYR A 19 6.32 5.23 -4.21
CA TYR A 19 7.06 5.86 -5.31
C TYR A 19 6.36 7.14 -5.79
N LEU A 20 5.04 7.12 -5.96
CA LEU A 20 4.29 8.26 -6.48
C LEU A 20 4.35 9.49 -5.57
N ILE A 21 4.43 9.32 -4.25
CA ILE A 21 4.44 10.43 -3.30
C ILE A 21 5.83 10.82 -2.80
N LEU A 22 6.79 9.89 -2.77
CA LEU A 22 8.13 10.11 -2.23
C LEU A 22 9.23 10.23 -3.29
N ASN A 23 8.92 10.16 -4.59
CA ASN A 23 9.97 10.38 -5.59
C ASN A 23 10.47 11.85 -5.53
N PRO A 24 11.76 12.10 -5.83
CA PRO A 24 12.35 13.44 -5.70
C PRO A 24 11.62 14.53 -6.51
N ARG A 25 11.09 14.20 -7.69
CA ARG A 25 10.36 15.14 -8.55
C ARG A 25 9.04 15.59 -7.91
N VAL A 26 8.34 14.70 -7.23
CA VAL A 26 7.06 15.02 -6.58
C VAL A 26 7.31 15.78 -5.28
N LEU A 27 8.37 15.47 -4.55
CA LEU A 27 8.72 16.20 -3.31
C LEU A 27 9.12 17.66 -3.55
N THR A 28 9.57 18.01 -4.76
CA THR A 28 9.82 19.41 -5.15
C THR A 28 8.56 20.15 -5.59
N THR A 29 7.37 19.55 -5.45
CA THR A 29 6.11 20.24 -5.77
C THR A 29 5.85 21.31 -4.73
N GLU A 30 5.80 22.57 -5.15
CA GLU A 30 5.47 23.69 -4.29
C GLU A 30 3.95 23.89 -4.23
N GLY A 31 3.44 24.18 -3.02
CA GLY A 31 2.04 24.52 -2.80
C GLY A 31 1.53 24.05 -1.44
N GLU A 32 0.76 24.89 -0.75
CA GLU A 32 0.23 24.64 0.60
C GLU A 32 -0.62 23.35 0.69
N THR A 33 -1.23 22.95 -0.43
CA THR A 33 -2.04 21.72 -0.51
C THR A 33 -1.21 20.44 -0.56
N PHE A 34 0.11 20.54 -0.77
CA PHE A 34 0.97 19.37 -0.91
C PHE A 34 1.06 18.58 0.39
N ASP A 35 1.10 19.26 1.54
CA ASP A 35 1.14 18.62 2.85
C ASP A 35 -0.11 17.76 3.09
N LEU A 36 -1.29 18.27 2.73
CA LEU A 36 -2.54 17.51 2.83
C LEU A 36 -2.53 16.31 1.87
N ARG A 37 -2.08 16.50 0.62
CA ARG A 37 -1.95 15.40 -0.35
C ARG A 37 -1.02 14.32 0.18
N PHE A 38 0.11 14.69 0.77
CA PHE A 38 1.08 13.76 1.35
C PHE A 38 0.44 12.92 2.45
N ILE A 39 -0.23 13.56 3.42
CA ILE A 39 -0.88 12.87 4.54
C ILE A 39 -2.01 11.96 4.06
N LEU A 40 -2.79 12.37 3.06
CA LEU A 40 -3.83 11.53 2.48
C LEU A 40 -3.24 10.28 1.80
N PHE A 41 -2.10 10.39 1.13
CA PHE A 41 -1.37 9.22 0.60
C PHE A 41 -0.89 8.30 1.72
N MET A 42 -0.39 8.85 2.82
CA MET A 42 0.02 8.05 3.99
C MET A 42 -1.17 7.30 4.60
N LEU A 43 -2.34 7.94 4.70
CA LEU A 43 -3.55 7.29 5.19
C LEU A 43 -3.95 6.08 4.32
N VAL A 44 -3.90 6.22 3.00
CA VAL A 44 -4.15 5.11 2.06
C VAL A 44 -3.11 4.01 2.22
N LEU A 45 -1.82 4.36 2.36
CA LEU A 45 -0.74 3.40 2.56
C LEU A 45 -0.90 2.59 3.86
N ILE A 46 -1.38 3.20 4.94
CA ILE A 46 -1.70 2.49 6.18
C ILE A 46 -2.75 1.41 5.93
N LEU A 47 -3.85 1.74 5.24
CA LEU A 47 -4.91 0.80 4.94
C LEU A 47 -4.45 -0.33 4.01
N LEU A 48 -3.70 0.00 2.95
CA LEU A 48 -3.14 -0.98 2.02
C LEU A 48 -2.16 -1.93 2.72
N ALA A 49 -1.23 -1.41 3.52
CA ALA A 49 -0.25 -2.22 4.22
C ALA A 49 -0.92 -3.12 5.27
N ALA A 50 -1.79 -2.55 6.12
CA ALA A 50 -2.52 -3.30 7.12
C ALA A 50 -3.38 -4.40 6.49
N GLY A 51 -4.13 -4.07 5.43
CA GLY A 51 -4.96 -5.03 4.70
C GLY A 51 -4.16 -6.14 4.03
N THR A 52 -3.03 -5.80 3.40
CA THR A 52 -2.14 -6.78 2.74
C THR A 52 -1.55 -7.77 3.75
N VAL A 53 -1.08 -7.28 4.90
CA VAL A 53 -0.55 -8.16 5.95
C VAL A 53 -1.66 -8.97 6.61
N ALA A 54 -2.81 -8.35 6.92
CA ALA A 54 -3.96 -9.05 7.49
C ALA A 54 -4.46 -10.19 6.59
N LEU A 55 -4.49 -9.99 5.27
CA LEU A 55 -4.80 -11.03 4.30
C LEU A 55 -3.91 -12.26 4.49
N MET A 56 -2.59 -12.07 4.60
CA MET A 56 -1.66 -13.19 4.77
C MET A 56 -1.81 -13.88 6.13
N LEU A 57 -2.07 -13.11 7.20
CA LEU A 57 -2.33 -13.67 8.53
C LEU A 57 -3.60 -14.55 8.56
N LEU A 58 -4.65 -14.13 7.87
CA LEU A 58 -5.89 -14.89 7.76
C LEU A 58 -5.69 -16.17 6.91
N ILE A 59 -4.96 -16.06 5.79
CA ILE A 59 -4.60 -17.22 4.95
C ILE A 59 -3.78 -18.24 5.75
N GLY A 60 -2.89 -17.79 6.63
CA GLY A 60 -2.10 -18.67 7.49
C GLY A 60 -2.94 -19.57 8.43
N LYS A 61 -4.21 -19.23 8.66
CA LYS A 61 -5.17 -20.06 9.41
C LYS A 61 -6.18 -20.79 8.52
N ALA A 62 -6.13 -20.57 7.21
CA ALA A 62 -7.04 -21.16 6.24
C ALA A 62 -6.49 -22.49 5.71
N TYR A 63 -6.36 -23.48 6.60
CA TYR A 63 -5.72 -24.78 6.33
C TYR A 63 -6.29 -25.59 5.15
N HIS A 64 -7.50 -25.27 4.69
CA HIS A 64 -8.16 -25.95 3.57
C HIS A 64 -8.05 -25.20 2.22
N LEU A 65 -7.44 -24.01 2.21
CA LEU A 65 -7.35 -23.13 1.03
C LEU A 65 -5.94 -23.06 0.41
N LEU A 66 -4.96 -23.75 1.02
CA LEU A 66 -3.58 -23.92 0.56
C LEU A 66 -3.31 -25.40 0.29
#